data_AF-A0A354IHB1-F1
#
_entry.id   AF-A0A354IHB1-F1
#
_cell.length_a   1.000
_cell.length_b   1.000
_cell.length_c   1.000
_cell.angle_alpha   90.00
_cell.angle_beta   90.00
_cell.angle_gamma   90.00
#
_symmetry.space_group_name_H-M   'P 1'
#
loop_
_entity.id
_entity.type
_entity.pdbx_description
1 polymer ?
#
loop_
_entity_poly.entity_id
_entity_poly.type
_entity_poly.pdbx_seq_one_letter_code
_entity_poly.pdbx_strand_id
1 'polypeptide(L)'
;DGLMLGICNGFQALIKLGLVPYGEIRDLDDSCPTLTYNLIGRHQSRYVQTRVASVKSPWLSSCEVGDVHSIAISHGEGRFVAPQAEIDRLIANGQVAFQYVDFAGEPSMDIAFNPNGSMCAIEGITSADGRVLGKMGHTERYTRYVGRNIFGEKYQPLFENGVKYFK
;
A
#
# COMPACT_ATOMS: atom_id res chain seq x y z
N ASP A 1 2.28 22.29 7.35
CA ASP A 1 2.81 20.95 7.65
C ASP A 1 1.63 19.99 7.74
N GLY A 2 1.70 18.80 7.12
CA GLY A 2 0.52 17.94 7.02
C GLY A 2 0.84 16.50 6.64
N LEU A 3 -0.05 15.60 6.99
CA LEU A 3 -0.05 14.20 6.56
C LEU A 3 -1.22 13.95 5.64
N MET A 4 -1.04 13.07 4.66
CA MET A 4 -2.10 12.67 3.75
C MET A 4 -2.13 11.14 3.59
N LEU A 5 -3.32 10.57 3.64
CA LEU A 5 -3.55 9.13 3.53
C LEU A 5 -4.58 8.87 2.43
N GLY A 6 -4.17 8.14 1.40
CA GLY A 6 -5.04 7.64 0.34
C GLY A 6 -5.21 6.13 0.45
N ILE A 7 -6.43 5.66 0.74
CA ILE A 7 -6.77 4.24 0.78
C ILE A 7 -7.63 3.88 -0.44
N CYS A 8 -7.29 2.81 -1.15
CA CYS A 8 -7.96 2.31 -2.34
C CYS A 8 -8.15 3.43 -3.39
N ASN A 9 -9.36 3.92 -3.63
CA ASN A 9 -9.60 5.05 -4.56
C ASN A 9 -8.85 6.33 -4.15
N GLY A 10 -8.59 6.54 -2.86
CA GLY A 10 -7.74 7.63 -2.39
C GLY A 10 -6.31 7.50 -2.93
N PHE A 11 -5.75 6.29 -2.93
CA PHE A 11 -4.43 6.06 -3.53
C PHE A 11 -4.45 6.33 -5.04
N GLN A 12 -5.47 5.85 -5.75
CA GLN A 12 -5.64 6.10 -7.19
C GLN A 12 -5.71 7.59 -7.53
N ALA A 13 -6.38 8.40 -6.70
CA ALA A 13 -6.43 9.84 -6.89
C ALA A 13 -5.05 10.48 -6.63
N LEU A 14 -4.43 10.17 -5.49
CA LEU A 14 -3.20 10.82 -5.07
C LEU A 14 -1.98 10.44 -5.93
N ILE A 15 -1.92 9.21 -6.43
CA ILE A 15 -0.85 8.79 -7.35
C ILE A 15 -0.96 9.54 -8.68
N LYS A 16 -2.19 9.77 -9.18
CA LYS A 16 -2.48 10.53 -10.41
C LYS A 16 -2.23 12.04 -10.30
N LEU A 17 -2.02 12.53 -9.09
CA LEU A 17 -1.59 13.91 -8.85
C LEU A 17 -0.06 14.03 -8.71
N GLY A 18 0.69 12.92 -8.65
CA GLY A 18 2.12 12.91 -8.34
C GLY A 18 2.46 13.00 -6.85
N LEU A 19 1.46 13.24 -5.99
CA LEU A 19 1.65 13.45 -4.55
C LEU A 19 2.25 12.25 -3.83
N VAL A 20 1.83 11.02 -4.16
CA VAL A 20 2.36 9.82 -3.50
C VAL A 20 3.77 9.47 -3.97
N PRO A 21 4.11 9.40 -5.27
CA PRO A 21 5.48 9.04 -5.67
C PRO A 21 6.51 10.15 -5.46
N TYR A 22 6.10 11.43 -5.57
CA TYR A 22 7.02 12.57 -5.63
C TYR A 22 6.83 13.61 -4.51
N GLY A 23 5.69 13.62 -3.81
CA GLY A 23 5.42 14.60 -2.74
C GLY A 23 4.93 15.97 -3.24
N GLU A 24 4.74 16.14 -4.54
CA GLU A 24 4.30 17.39 -5.17
C GLU A 24 3.25 17.13 -6.26
N ILE A 25 2.42 18.14 -6.52
CA ILE A 25 1.50 18.10 -7.66
C ILE A 25 2.30 18.34 -8.93
N ARG A 26 2.21 17.42 -9.89
CA ARG A 26 2.87 17.56 -11.18
C ARG A 26 2.13 16.85 -12.30
N ASP A 27 2.41 17.26 -13.53
CA ASP A 27 1.99 16.51 -14.71
C ASP A 27 2.69 15.15 -14.74
N LEU A 28 1.93 14.12 -15.09
CA LEU A 28 2.39 12.75 -15.17
C LEU A 28 2.46 12.29 -16.63
N ASP A 29 3.43 11.44 -16.92
CA ASP A 29 3.59 10.79 -18.20
C ASP A 29 3.70 9.26 -18.03
N ASP A 30 3.92 8.55 -19.13
CA ASP A 30 3.99 7.09 -19.16
C ASP A 30 5.21 6.52 -18.40
N SER A 31 6.14 7.36 -17.96
CA SER A 31 7.25 6.96 -17.10
C SER A 31 6.90 6.97 -15.61
N CYS A 32 5.77 7.57 -15.22
CA CYS A 32 5.36 7.66 -13.83
C CYS A 32 4.69 6.37 -13.31
N PRO A 33 4.88 6.02 -12.02
CA PRO A 33 4.11 4.97 -11.38
C PRO A 33 2.60 5.24 -11.42
N THR A 34 1.80 4.19 -11.62
CA THR A 34 0.34 4.30 -11.63
C THR A 34 -0.34 3.04 -11.11
N LEU A 35 -1.66 3.14 -10.92
CA LEU A 35 -2.55 2.03 -10.63
C LEU A 35 -3.46 1.77 -11.84
N THR A 36 -3.58 0.51 -12.23
CA THR A 36 -4.38 0.09 -13.39
C THR A 36 -5.17 -1.18 -13.09
N TYR A 37 -5.91 -1.66 -14.09
CA TYR A 37 -6.69 -2.89 -14.03
C TYR A 37 -5.89 -4.05 -13.43
N ASN A 38 -6.53 -4.77 -12.52
CA ASN A 38 -6.01 -6.04 -12.01
C ASN A 38 -5.66 -6.96 -13.20
N LEU A 39 -4.62 -7.77 -13.07
CA LEU A 39 -4.14 -8.63 -14.16
C LEU A 39 -5.23 -9.55 -14.75
N ILE A 40 -6.16 -10.01 -13.91
CA ILE A 40 -7.31 -10.84 -14.32
C ILE A 40 -8.47 -10.08 -14.95
N GLY A 41 -8.41 -8.75 -15.01
CA GLY A 41 -9.49 -7.90 -15.54
C GLY A 41 -10.79 -7.93 -14.74
N ARG A 42 -10.74 -8.30 -13.45
CA ARG A 42 -11.92 -8.43 -12.57
C ARG A 42 -11.69 -7.80 -11.21
N HIS A 43 -12.79 -7.37 -10.59
CA HIS A 43 -12.81 -6.93 -9.20
C HIS A 43 -12.42 -8.07 -8.25
N GLN A 44 -11.55 -7.77 -7.28
CA GLN A 44 -11.13 -8.68 -6.21
C GLN A 44 -11.64 -8.16 -4.88
N SER A 45 -12.39 -8.99 -4.15
CA SER A 45 -12.96 -8.70 -2.83
C SER A 45 -12.66 -9.86 -1.88
N ARG A 46 -11.62 -9.71 -1.06
CA ARG A 46 -11.15 -10.77 -0.14
C ARG A 46 -10.20 -10.18 0.92
N TYR A 47 -9.79 -10.99 1.88
CA TYR A 47 -8.63 -10.69 2.71
C TYR A 47 -7.35 -11.21 2.06
N VAL A 48 -6.26 -10.47 2.26
CA VAL A 48 -4.90 -10.84 1.84
C VAL A 48 -3.92 -10.54 2.96
N GLN A 49 -2.75 -11.17 2.91
CA GLN A 49 -1.66 -10.82 3.81
C GLN A 49 -0.76 -9.77 3.15
N THR A 50 -0.46 -8.71 3.90
CA THR A 50 0.51 -7.68 3.50
C THR A 50 1.54 -7.52 4.59
N ARG A 51 2.82 -7.42 4.24
CA ARG A 51 3.88 -7.05 5.18
C ARG A 51 4.18 -5.57 5.14
N VAL A 52 4.65 -5.02 6.26
CA VAL A 52 5.34 -3.72 6.31
C VAL A 52 6.73 -3.89 5.70
N ALA A 53 7.01 -3.18 4.60
CA ALA A 53 8.29 -3.25 3.89
C ALA A 53 9.26 -2.11 4.28
N SER A 54 8.74 -1.00 4.80
CA SER A 54 9.52 0.15 5.26
C SER A 54 8.80 0.86 6.39
N VAL A 55 9.55 1.43 7.33
CA VAL A 55 9.04 2.22 8.47
C VAL A 55 9.52 3.68 8.41
N LYS A 56 9.98 4.14 7.25
CA LYS A 56 10.47 5.53 7.05
C LYS A 56 9.36 6.59 7.07
N SER A 57 8.10 6.19 7.15
CA SER A 57 6.95 7.09 7.17
C SER A 57 6.43 7.28 8.59
N PRO A 58 6.03 8.50 9.00
CA PRO A 58 5.35 8.73 10.28
C PRO A 58 4.09 7.87 10.46
N TRP A 59 3.40 7.51 9.36
CA TRP A 59 2.26 6.60 9.36
C TRP A 59 2.58 5.19 9.90
N LEU A 60 3.86 4.80 9.88
CA LEU A 60 4.36 3.47 10.25
C LEU A 60 5.25 3.50 11.51
N SER A 61 5.22 4.61 12.26
CA SER A 61 6.13 4.88 13.39
C SER A 61 6.00 3.95 14.60
N SER A 62 4.94 3.12 14.67
CA SER A 62 4.77 2.08 15.69
C SER A 62 4.70 0.67 15.10
N CYS A 63 5.14 0.50 13.85
CA CYS A 63 5.26 -0.80 13.19
C CYS A 63 6.74 -1.21 13.09
N GLU A 64 6.99 -2.49 12.87
CA GLU A 64 8.30 -3.05 12.54
C GLU A 64 8.34 -3.57 11.09
N VAL A 65 9.53 -3.56 10.48
CA VAL A 65 9.71 -4.15 9.14
C VAL A 65 9.48 -5.65 9.25
N GLY A 66 8.61 -6.18 8.40
CA GLY A 66 8.19 -7.58 8.44
C GLY A 66 6.84 -7.83 9.10
N ASP A 67 6.24 -6.85 9.80
CA ASP A 67 4.92 -7.01 10.40
C ASP A 67 3.87 -7.42 9.35
N VAL A 68 3.28 -8.60 9.53
CA VAL A 68 2.27 -9.15 8.61
C VAL A 68 0.86 -8.85 9.12
N HIS A 69 0.06 -8.23 8.26
CA HIS A 69 -1.32 -7.89 8.52
C HIS A 69 -2.24 -8.53 7.49
N SER A 70 -3.37 -9.06 7.95
CA SER A 70 -4.48 -9.56 7.14
C SER A 70 -5.43 -8.41 6.84
N ILE A 71 -5.33 -7.85 5.65
CA ILE A 71 -6.03 -6.63 5.24
C ILE A 71 -7.13 -6.97 4.22
N ALA A 72 -8.29 -6.33 4.36
CA ALA A 72 -9.37 -6.44 3.38
C ALA A 72 -9.00 -5.67 2.11
N ILE A 73 -9.24 -6.25 0.94
CA ILE A 73 -9.13 -5.57 -0.35
C ILE A 73 -10.48 -5.58 -1.07
N SER A 74 -10.72 -4.56 -1.89
CA SER A 74 -11.95 -4.43 -2.68
C SER A 74 -11.71 -3.48 -3.86
N HIS A 75 -11.08 -3.97 -4.93
CA HIS A 75 -10.73 -3.14 -6.09
C HIS A 75 -10.70 -3.93 -7.41
N GLY A 76 -11.05 -3.25 -8.51
CA GLY A 76 -10.83 -3.73 -9.88
C GLY A 76 -9.58 -3.15 -10.56
N GLU A 77 -9.06 -2.04 -10.02
CA GLU A 77 -7.97 -1.25 -10.59
C GLU A 77 -6.89 -0.96 -9.53
N GLY A 78 -6.40 -2.01 -8.88
CA GLY A 78 -5.42 -1.89 -7.80
C GLY A 78 -3.99 -2.27 -8.17
N ARG A 79 -3.74 -2.60 -9.45
CA ARG A 79 -2.45 -3.13 -9.87
C ARG A 79 -1.44 -2.00 -9.99
N PHE A 80 -0.40 -2.04 -9.15
CA PHE A 80 0.73 -1.14 -9.25
C PHE A 80 1.65 -1.52 -10.40
N VAL A 81 1.92 -0.54 -11.28
CA VAL A 81 2.84 -0.66 -12.41
C VAL A 81 3.70 0.60 -12.51
N ALA A 82 4.95 0.42 -12.90
CA ALA A 82 5.89 1.51 -13.17
C ALA A 82 7.06 0.95 -14.00
N PRO A 83 7.84 1.80 -14.71
CA PRO A 83 9.11 1.39 -15.27
C PRO A 83 10.05 0.82 -14.19
N GLN A 84 10.87 -0.16 -14.54
CA GLN A 84 11.73 -0.85 -13.57
C GLN A 84 12.66 0.14 -12.82
N ALA A 85 13.22 1.13 -13.53
CA ALA A 85 14.07 2.15 -12.91
C ALA A 85 13.33 2.96 -11.82
N GLU A 86 12.04 3.26 -12.01
CA GLU A 86 11.24 3.94 -10.99
C GLU A 86 10.95 3.04 -9.80
N ILE A 87 10.70 1.74 -10.03
CA ILE A 87 10.53 0.76 -8.95
C ILE A 87 11.81 0.65 -8.13
N ASP A 88 12.96 0.53 -8.78
CA ASP A 88 14.26 0.44 -8.13
C ASP A 88 14.56 1.70 -7.30
N ARG A 89 14.21 2.88 -7.83
CA ARG A 89 14.29 4.16 -7.11
C ARG A 89 13.41 4.17 -5.86
N LEU A 90 12.14 3.76 -5.99
CA LEU A 90 11.21 3.68 -4.86
C LEU A 90 11.71 2.71 -3.77
N ILE A 91 12.25 1.56 -4.15
CA ILE A 91 12.82 0.57 -3.23
C ILE A 91 14.06 1.14 -2.54
N ALA A 92 15.01 1.70 -3.28
CA ALA A 92 16.24 2.27 -2.73
C ALA A 92 15.95 3.41 -1.74
N ASN A 93 14.93 4.23 -2.03
CA ASN A 93 14.49 5.30 -1.14
C ASN A 93 13.73 4.77 0.09
N GLY A 94 13.28 3.51 0.09
CA GLY A 94 12.42 2.94 1.13
C GLY A 94 10.99 3.49 1.07
N GLN A 95 10.53 3.87 -0.12
CA GLN A 95 9.17 4.36 -0.38
C GLN A 95 8.17 3.21 -0.58
N VAL A 96 8.62 1.96 -0.72
CA VAL A 96 7.72 0.79 -0.69
C VAL A 96 7.30 0.55 0.75
N ALA A 97 6.07 0.94 1.09
CA ALA A 97 5.53 0.84 2.44
C ALA A 97 5.03 -0.58 2.75
N PHE A 98 4.40 -1.21 1.77
CA PHE A 98 3.74 -2.49 1.94
C PHE A 98 3.87 -3.39 0.72
N GLN A 99 3.93 -4.69 0.96
CA GLN A 99 3.91 -5.70 -0.09
C GLN A 99 2.92 -6.82 0.23
N TYR A 100 2.25 -7.36 -0.79
CA TYR A 100 1.51 -8.61 -0.70
C TYR A 100 2.46 -9.77 -0.44
N VAL A 101 2.10 -10.66 0.49
CA VAL A 101 2.96 -11.77 0.91
C VAL A 101 2.22 -13.10 0.89
N ASP A 102 3.00 -14.17 0.73
CA ASP A 102 2.53 -15.52 0.96
C ASP A 102 2.42 -15.86 2.47
N PHE A 103 2.05 -17.10 2.77
CA PHE A 103 1.92 -17.58 4.14
C PHE A 103 3.24 -17.66 4.92
N ALA A 104 4.39 -17.60 4.24
CA ALA A 104 5.70 -17.50 4.89
C ALA A 104 6.07 -16.04 5.22
N GLY A 105 5.24 -15.06 4.83
CA GLY A 105 5.51 -13.63 5.02
C GLY A 105 6.43 -13.04 3.95
N GLU A 106 6.72 -13.78 2.87
CA GLU A 106 7.60 -13.32 1.80
C GLU A 106 6.81 -12.70 0.65
N PRO A 107 7.32 -11.62 0.02
CA PRO A 107 6.67 -11.02 -1.14
C PRO A 107 6.44 -12.03 -2.25
N SER A 108 5.19 -12.15 -2.70
CA SER A 108 4.82 -13.15 -3.69
C SER A 108 4.20 -12.52 -4.92
N MET A 109 4.62 -13.00 -6.09
CA MET A 109 4.00 -12.67 -7.37
C MET A 109 2.92 -13.68 -7.78
N ASP A 110 2.71 -14.72 -6.96
CA ASP A 110 1.61 -15.66 -7.18
C ASP A 110 0.27 -14.94 -6.93
N ILE A 111 -0.64 -15.07 -7.89
CA ILE A 111 -1.98 -14.48 -7.84
C ILE A 111 -2.80 -14.93 -6.63
N ALA A 112 -2.50 -16.10 -6.07
CA ALA A 112 -3.09 -16.58 -4.84
C ALA A 112 -2.86 -15.59 -3.68
N PHE A 113 -1.76 -14.84 -3.68
CA PHE A 113 -1.36 -13.91 -2.62
C PHE A 113 -1.35 -12.44 -3.08
N ASN A 114 -0.96 -12.18 -4.33
CA ASN A 114 -0.97 -10.89 -5.00
C ASN A 114 -2.15 -10.81 -6.00
N PRO A 115 -3.36 -10.44 -5.53
CA PRO A 115 -4.61 -10.61 -6.28
C PRO A 115 -4.75 -9.71 -7.51
N ASN A 116 -4.01 -8.60 -7.56
CA ASN A 116 -4.06 -7.65 -8.67
C ASN A 116 -2.87 -7.78 -9.62
N GLY A 117 -1.84 -8.54 -9.26
CA GLY A 117 -0.62 -8.68 -10.06
C GLY A 117 0.26 -7.43 -10.02
N SER A 118 0.25 -6.70 -8.90
CA SER A 118 1.13 -5.55 -8.69
C SER A 118 2.60 -5.95 -8.84
N MET A 119 3.39 -5.14 -9.55
CA MET A 119 4.82 -5.38 -9.72
C MET A 119 5.55 -5.36 -8.36
N CYS A 120 6.53 -6.25 -8.19
CA CYS A 120 7.27 -6.43 -6.92
C CYS A 120 6.37 -6.62 -5.69
N ALA A 121 5.16 -7.17 -5.91
CA ALA A 121 4.10 -7.31 -4.93
C ALA A 121 3.74 -6.01 -4.20
N ILE A 122 4.01 -4.83 -4.79
CA ILE A 122 3.78 -3.53 -4.16
C ILE A 122 2.28 -3.32 -3.93
N GLU A 123 1.93 -3.07 -2.68
CA GLU A 123 0.54 -2.85 -2.27
C GLU A 123 0.30 -1.39 -1.85
N GLY A 124 1.34 -0.72 -1.37
CA GLY A 124 1.32 0.68 -1.00
C GLY A 124 2.71 1.31 -0.97
N ILE A 125 2.76 2.60 -1.25
CA ILE A 125 3.99 3.40 -1.31
C ILE A 125 3.80 4.73 -0.58
N THR A 126 4.91 5.40 -0.24
CA THR A 126 4.90 6.75 0.33
C THR A 126 5.59 7.78 -0.56
N SER A 127 5.35 9.06 -0.28
CA SER A 127 6.17 10.17 -0.77
C SER A 127 7.61 10.06 -0.26
N ALA A 128 8.52 10.77 -0.93
CA ALA A 128 9.95 10.76 -0.60
C ALA A 128 10.22 11.24 0.84
N ASP A 129 9.39 12.17 1.34
CA ASP A 129 9.42 12.65 2.72
C ASP A 129 8.59 11.77 3.70
N GLY A 130 7.95 10.72 3.19
CA GLY A 130 7.13 9.78 3.96
C GLY A 130 5.74 10.29 4.37
N ARG A 131 5.38 11.55 4.12
CA ARG A 131 4.18 12.19 4.69
C ARG A 131 2.88 11.85 3.97
N VAL A 132 2.96 11.52 2.69
CA VAL A 132 1.83 11.04 1.88
C VAL A 132 1.94 9.52 1.77
N LEU A 133 0.93 8.80 2.25
CA LEU A 133 0.84 7.34 2.14
C LEU A 133 -0.31 6.97 1.21
N GLY A 134 -0.02 6.17 0.19
CA GLY A 134 -0.99 5.52 -0.68
C GLY A 134 -1.00 4.02 -0.45
N LYS A 135 -2.17 3.41 -0.24
CA LYS A 135 -2.34 1.97 0.02
C LYS A 135 -3.61 1.44 -0.64
N MET A 136 -3.58 0.23 -1.20
CA MET A 136 -4.78 -0.39 -1.79
C MET A 136 -5.67 -1.13 -0.78
N GLY A 137 -5.06 -1.74 0.23
CA GLY A 137 -5.72 -2.47 1.30
C GLY A 137 -6.43 -1.54 2.27
N HIS A 138 -7.65 -1.94 2.62
CA HIS A 138 -8.55 -1.22 3.48
C HIS A 138 -8.27 -1.49 4.96
N THR A 139 -7.21 -0.87 5.48
CA THR A 139 -6.86 -0.90 6.92
C THR A 139 -7.99 -0.34 7.80
N GLU A 140 -8.81 0.56 7.28
CA GLU A 140 -9.98 1.13 7.95
C GLU A 140 -11.18 0.18 8.01
N ARG A 141 -11.22 -0.88 7.20
CA ARG A 141 -12.27 -1.91 7.24
C ARG A 141 -12.00 -2.95 8.33
N TYR A 142 -11.66 -2.46 9.51
CA TYR A 142 -11.40 -3.24 10.71
C TYR A 142 -12.21 -2.71 11.89
N THR A 143 -12.94 -3.61 12.53
CA THR A 143 -13.51 -3.40 13.87
C THR A 143 -13.44 -4.71 14.64
N ARG A 144 -13.63 -4.67 15.95
CA ARG A 144 -13.54 -5.83 16.87
C ARG A 144 -14.28 -7.09 16.37
N TYR A 145 -15.36 -6.93 15.61
CA TYR A 145 -16.24 -8.03 15.21
C TYR A 145 -16.30 -8.28 13.70
N VAL A 146 -15.54 -7.54 12.89
CA VAL A 146 -15.48 -7.73 11.43
C VAL A 146 -14.40 -8.76 11.10
N GLY A 147 -14.72 -9.72 10.23
CA GLY A 147 -13.76 -10.74 9.76
C GLY A 147 -13.28 -11.69 10.87
N ARG A 148 -14.11 -12.00 11.88
CA ARG A 148 -13.70 -12.85 13.03
C ARG A 148 -13.22 -14.25 12.63
N ASN A 149 -13.73 -14.78 11.52
CA ASN A 149 -13.36 -16.08 10.97
C ASN A 149 -12.12 -16.02 10.05
N ILE A 150 -11.57 -14.84 9.82
CA ILE A 150 -10.31 -14.66 9.10
C ILE A 150 -9.19 -14.70 10.12
N PHE A 151 -8.17 -15.51 9.87
CA PHE A 151 -7.00 -15.62 10.75
C PHE A 151 -6.05 -14.42 10.58
N GLY A 152 -5.02 -14.35 11.43
CA GLY A 152 -3.97 -13.32 11.37
C GLY A 152 -4.34 -11.97 12.01
N GLU A 153 -3.31 -11.17 12.26
CA GLU A 153 -3.45 -9.80 12.79
C GLU A 153 -4.18 -8.92 11.78
N LYS A 154 -5.22 -8.21 12.20
CA LYS A 154 -6.04 -7.32 11.35
C LYS A 154 -5.87 -5.85 11.73
N TYR A 155 -5.39 -5.58 12.94
CA TYR A 155 -5.13 -4.25 13.44
C TYR A 155 -3.80 -3.74 12.88
N GLN A 156 -3.84 -2.62 12.15
CA GLN A 156 -2.66 -1.92 11.67
C GLN A 156 -2.72 -0.46 12.15
N PRO A 157 -1.76 0.03 12.95
CA PRO A 157 -1.89 1.27 13.74
C PRO A 157 -1.69 2.57 12.94
N LEU A 158 -2.14 2.63 11.67
CA LEU A 158 -1.93 3.80 10.80
C LEU A 158 -2.54 5.08 11.37
N PHE A 159 -3.79 5.02 11.84
CA PHE A 159 -4.51 6.19 12.33
C PHE A 159 -3.93 6.71 13.65
N GLU A 160 -3.56 5.81 14.56
CA GLU A 160 -2.91 6.17 15.82
C GLU A 160 -1.55 6.84 15.57
N ASN A 161 -0.77 6.29 14.63
CA ASN A 161 0.49 6.88 14.20
C ASN A 161 0.31 8.27 13.56
N GLY A 162 -0.74 8.44 12.74
CA GLY A 162 -1.08 9.74 12.17
C GLY A 162 -1.43 10.79 13.22
N VAL A 163 -2.16 10.41 14.27
CA VAL A 163 -2.45 11.28 15.42
C VAL A 163 -1.19 11.59 16.23
N LYS A 164 -0.35 10.58 16.46
CA LYS A 164 0.91 10.70 17.21
C LYS A 164 1.87 11.71 16.57
N TYR A 165 1.90 11.81 15.24
CA TYR A 165 2.77 12.75 14.52
C TYR A 165 2.51 14.23 14.87
N PHE A 166 1.29 14.60 15.23
CA PHE A 166 0.92 15.99 15.53
C PHE A 166 0.93 16.32 17.03
N LYS A 167 1.32 15.37 17.89
CA LYS A 167 1.49 15.59 19.33
C LYS A 167 2.95 15.89 19.64
#